data_AF-A0A261AEQ4-F1
#
_entry.id   AF-A0A261AEQ4-F1
#
_cell.length_a   1.000
_cell.length_b   1.000
_cell.length_c   1.000
_cell.angle_alpha   90.00
_cell.angle_beta   90.00
_cell.angle_gamma   90.00
#
_symmetry.space_group_name_H-M   'P 1'
#
loop_
_entity.id
_entity.type
_entity.pdbx_description
1 polymer ?
#
loop_
_entity_poly.entity_id
_entity_poly.type
_entity_poly.pdbx_seq_one_letter_code
_entity_poly.pdbx_strand_id
1 'polypeptide(L)'
;MDIAIMNSPNFTNSEERFEFLEALSEFESTWCSEGRNSTQFWFFEMQKYLSQLGFGGDLNRTLNSEKKLSQSKKTFLMSHEKFGYDVLTEQQFRLSTRLRNVDNDEQISNCARTMRTLSSQHPKYNLTTYSPLWNIADEYDIMWPQTIQDIYISIAVMIPVALLFIPQPLCSVII
;
A
#
# COMPACT_ATOMS: atom_id res chain seq x y z
N MET A 1 -1.65 -1.99 6.38
CA MET A 1 -0.89 -1.57 5.19
C MET A 1 -0.42 -0.16 5.42
N ASP A 2 0.83 0.10 5.11
CA ASP A 2 1.39 1.44 5.13
C ASP A 2 1.54 1.96 3.69
N ILE A 3 1.33 3.25 3.51
CA ILE A 3 1.51 3.96 2.25
C ILE A 3 2.53 5.06 2.54
N ALA A 4 3.70 4.99 1.93
CA ALA A 4 4.71 6.03 1.99
C ALA A 4 4.55 6.98 0.80
N ILE A 5 4.49 8.27 1.11
CA ILE A 5 4.33 9.36 0.16
C ILE A 5 5.66 10.09 0.10
N MET A 6 6.30 10.03 -1.05
CA MET A 6 7.63 10.62 -1.25
C MET A 6 7.57 12.09 -1.65
N ASN A 7 6.45 12.52 -2.24
CA ASN A 7 6.21 13.90 -2.64
C ASN A 7 4.88 14.40 -2.08
N SER A 8 4.95 15.13 -0.96
CA SER A 8 3.77 15.69 -0.28
C SER A 8 3.13 16.81 -1.10
N PRO A 9 1.78 16.84 -1.20
CA PRO A 9 1.07 18.03 -1.68
C PRO A 9 1.23 19.20 -0.71
N ASN A 10 0.96 20.41 -1.20
CA ASN A 10 0.83 21.57 -0.33
C ASN A 10 -0.55 21.59 0.34
N PHE A 11 -0.61 21.20 1.62
CA PHE A 11 -1.86 21.18 2.39
C PHE A 11 -2.46 22.56 2.70
N THR A 12 -1.70 23.65 2.48
CA THR A 12 -2.22 25.03 2.58
C THR A 12 -3.08 25.39 1.37
N ASN A 13 -2.77 24.83 0.19
CA ASN A 13 -3.58 25.00 -1.00
C ASN A 13 -4.82 24.10 -0.92
N SER A 14 -6.02 24.68 -0.99
CA SER A 14 -7.25 23.90 -0.90
C SER A 14 -7.47 22.97 -2.08
N GLU A 15 -6.96 23.32 -3.26
CA GLU A 15 -7.11 22.53 -4.49
C GLU A 15 -6.23 21.28 -4.44
N GLU A 16 -4.91 21.45 -4.24
CA GLU A 16 -3.98 20.31 -4.08
C GLU A 16 -4.36 19.40 -2.91
N ARG A 17 -4.84 19.98 -1.80
CA ARG A 17 -5.36 19.20 -0.69
C ARG A 17 -6.56 18.36 -1.12
N PHE A 18 -7.50 18.92 -1.87
CA PHE A 18 -8.68 18.20 -2.33
C PHE A 18 -8.29 17.05 -3.27
N GLU A 19 -7.42 17.31 -4.26
CA GLU A 19 -6.91 16.28 -5.17
C GLU A 19 -6.25 15.12 -4.42
N PHE A 20 -5.43 15.42 -3.42
CA PHE A 20 -4.80 14.37 -2.61
C PHE A 20 -5.80 13.57 -1.79
N LEU A 21 -6.81 14.23 -1.21
CA LEU A 21 -7.85 13.56 -0.44
C LEU A 21 -8.77 12.69 -1.32
N GLU A 22 -8.96 13.08 -2.58
CA GLU A 22 -9.65 12.26 -3.59
C GLU A 22 -8.82 11.01 -3.93
N ALA A 23 -7.54 11.18 -4.24
CA ALA A 23 -6.64 10.05 -4.46
C ALA A 23 -6.60 9.10 -3.25
N LEU A 24 -6.51 9.64 -2.02
CA LEU A 24 -6.58 8.84 -0.80
C LEU A 24 -7.93 8.11 -0.67
N SER A 25 -9.03 8.77 -1.05
CA SER A 25 -10.35 8.14 -1.04
C SER A 25 -10.44 6.96 -1.99
N GLU A 26 -9.72 6.98 -3.12
CA GLU A 26 -9.65 5.84 -4.03
C GLU A 26 -8.98 4.63 -3.34
N PHE A 27 -7.84 4.83 -2.67
CA PHE A 27 -7.18 3.79 -1.86
C PHE A 27 -8.09 3.25 -0.75
N GLU A 28 -8.84 4.13 -0.08
CA GLU A 28 -9.79 3.77 0.98
C GLU A 28 -11.01 3.01 0.45
N SER A 29 -11.43 3.26 -0.79
CA SER A 29 -12.60 2.63 -1.41
C SER A 29 -12.35 1.26 -2.05
N THR A 30 -11.10 0.80 -2.04
CA THR A 30 -10.74 -0.50 -2.60
C THR A 30 -11.38 -1.66 -1.85
N TRP A 31 -11.63 -2.75 -2.56
CA TRP A 31 -12.28 -3.95 -2.00
C TRP A 31 -11.50 -4.60 -0.85
N CYS A 32 -10.18 -4.39 -0.80
CA CYS A 32 -9.31 -4.94 0.25
C CYS A 32 -8.94 -3.92 1.33
N SER A 33 -9.50 -2.71 1.31
CA SER A 33 -9.33 -1.71 2.37
C SER A 33 -10.54 -1.70 3.30
N GLU A 34 -10.31 -1.48 4.60
CA GLU A 34 -11.36 -1.32 5.60
C GLU A 34 -12.03 0.07 5.51
N GLY A 35 -11.41 1.01 4.78
CA GLY A 35 -11.92 2.35 4.53
C GLY A 35 -11.46 3.41 5.53
N ARG A 36 -11.99 4.63 5.36
CA ARG A 36 -11.51 5.86 6.03
C ARG A 36 -11.45 5.80 7.56
N ASN A 37 -12.34 5.04 8.20
CA ASN A 37 -12.35 4.94 9.66
C ASN A 37 -11.09 4.23 10.21
N SER A 38 -10.43 3.42 9.37
CA SER A 38 -9.21 2.72 9.73
C SER A 38 -7.93 3.46 9.35
N THR A 39 -8.04 4.50 8.52
CA THR A 39 -6.89 5.26 8.02
C THR A 39 -6.35 6.18 9.11
N GLN A 40 -5.09 5.98 9.43
CA GLN A 40 -4.30 6.80 10.32
C GLN A 40 -3.47 7.76 9.49
N PHE A 41 -3.83 9.04 9.58
CA PHE A 41 -3.19 10.13 8.88
C PHE A 41 -2.97 11.28 9.86
N TRP A 42 -1.73 11.78 9.95
CA TRP A 42 -1.38 12.91 10.82
C TRP A 42 -2.28 14.13 10.59
N PHE A 43 -2.71 14.39 9.35
CA PHE A 43 -3.52 15.57 9.03
C PHE A 43 -4.95 15.47 9.61
N PHE A 44 -5.59 14.31 9.48
CA PHE A 44 -6.92 14.08 10.05
C PHE A 44 -6.89 14.11 11.58
N GLU A 45 -5.88 13.48 12.17
CA GLU A 45 -5.74 13.47 13.64
C GLU A 45 -5.38 14.85 14.19
N MET A 46 -4.57 15.64 13.47
CA MET A 46 -4.30 17.02 13.82
C MET A 46 -5.58 17.88 13.76
N GLN A 47 -6.44 17.70 12.77
CA GLN A 47 -7.72 18.42 12.71
C GLN A 47 -8.63 18.05 13.88
N LYS A 48 -8.71 16.76 14.24
CA LYS A 48 -9.44 16.31 15.42
C LYS A 48 -8.87 16.91 16.70
N TYR A 49 -7.54 16.91 16.84
CA TYR A 49 -6.84 17.51 17.97
C TYR A 49 -7.13 19.01 18.11
N LEU A 50 -7.03 19.78 17.02
CA LEU A 50 -7.36 21.21 17.02
C LEU A 50 -8.84 21.46 17.35
N SER A 51 -9.72 20.59 16.87
CA SER A 51 -11.15 20.68 17.16
C SER A 51 -11.44 20.42 18.65
N GLN A 52 -10.76 19.45 19.26
CA GLN A 52 -10.85 19.16 20.70
C GLN A 52 -10.34 20.31 21.57
N LEU A 53 -9.32 21.03 21.10
CA LEU A 53 -8.80 22.23 21.78
C LEU A 53 -9.71 23.47 21.63
N GLY A 54 -10.83 23.37 20.92
CA GLY A 54 -11.76 24.48 20.71
C GLY A 54 -11.41 25.39 19.53
N PHE A 55 -10.39 25.04 18.73
CA PHE A 55 -10.01 25.79 17.52
C PHE A 55 -10.78 25.36 16.26
N GLY A 56 -11.81 24.53 16.38
CA GLY A 56 -12.57 24.02 15.23
C GLY A 56 -13.18 25.13 14.35
N GLY A 57 -13.60 26.25 14.93
CA GLY A 57 -14.12 27.41 14.19
C GLY A 57 -13.05 28.21 13.41
N ASP A 58 -11.78 28.16 13.83
CA ASP A 58 -10.64 28.81 13.16
C ASP A 58 -9.83 27.81 12.32
N LEU A 59 -10.33 26.58 12.13
CA LEU A 59 -9.61 25.52 11.43
C LEU A 59 -9.33 25.93 9.97
N ASN A 60 -10.32 26.44 9.25
CA ASN A 60 -10.13 26.91 7.88
C ASN A 60 -9.09 28.03 7.77
N ARG A 61 -9.06 28.94 8.74
CA ARG A 61 -8.06 30.03 8.77
C ARG A 61 -6.66 29.52 9.10
N THR A 62 -6.57 28.50 9.94
CA THR A 62 -5.32 27.83 10.31
C THR A 62 -4.78 27.03 9.13
N LEU A 63 -5.65 26.31 8.41
CA LEU A 63 -5.30 25.53 7.23
C LEU A 63 -4.84 26.41 6.06
N ASN A 64 -5.48 27.56 5.84
CA ASN A 64 -5.14 28.47 4.75
C ASN A 64 -3.91 29.36 5.04
N SER A 65 -3.31 29.25 6.23
CA SER A 65 -2.12 30.01 6.61
C SER A 65 -0.95 29.06 6.85
N GLU A 66 0.05 29.09 5.96
CA GLU A 66 1.24 28.24 6.03
C GLU A 66 1.94 28.32 7.40
N LYS A 67 2.11 29.53 7.94
CA LYS A 67 2.74 29.76 9.25
C LYS A 67 1.96 29.11 10.39
N LYS A 68 0.62 29.27 10.40
CA LYS A 68 -0.22 28.65 11.43
C LYS A 68 -0.22 27.13 11.29
N LEU A 69 -0.34 26.62 10.06
CA LEU A 69 -0.33 25.19 9.76
C LEU A 69 0.97 24.52 10.22
N SER A 70 2.13 25.10 9.87
CA SER A 70 3.45 24.62 10.29
C SER A 70 3.58 24.59 11.83
N GLN A 71 3.13 25.65 12.51
CA GLN A 71 3.19 25.73 13.96
C GLN A 71 2.26 24.70 14.64
N SER A 72 1.04 24.55 14.13
CA SER A 72 0.08 23.54 14.61
C SER A 72 0.60 22.13 14.37
N LYS A 73 1.16 21.85 13.18
CA LYS A 73 1.80 20.57 12.84
C LYS A 73 2.92 20.25 13.81
N LYS A 74 3.85 21.19 14.06
CA LYS A 74 4.95 20.98 15.01
C LYS A 74 4.46 20.67 16.42
N THR A 75 3.48 21.42 16.91
CA THR A 75 2.87 21.19 18.23
C THR A 75 2.18 19.82 18.31
N PHE A 76 1.48 19.42 17.24
CA PHE A 76 0.83 18.13 17.15
C PHE A 76 1.84 16.96 17.13
N LEU A 77 2.89 17.05 16.31
CA LEU A 77 3.93 16.02 16.23
C LEU A 77 4.72 15.88 17.55
N MET A 78 4.91 16.97 18.29
CA MET A 78 5.52 16.93 19.64
C MET A 78 4.61 16.26 20.69
N SER A 79 3.29 16.36 20.55
CA SER A 79 2.34 15.74 21.48
C SER A 79 1.98 14.30 21.10
N HIS A 80 2.15 13.92 19.83
CA HIS A 80 1.83 12.60 19.31
C HIS A 80 3.06 11.96 18.66
N GLU A 81 3.90 11.34 19.49
CA GLU A 81 5.16 10.72 19.05
C GLU A 81 4.98 9.72 17.89
N LYS A 82 3.86 8.97 17.89
CA LYS A 82 3.52 8.04 16.81
C LYS A 82 3.58 8.70 15.43
N PHE A 83 2.89 9.83 15.27
CA PHE A 83 2.87 10.56 13.99
C PHE A 83 4.16 11.32 13.73
N GLY A 84 4.94 11.60 14.78
CA GLY A 84 6.31 12.10 14.66
C GLY A 84 7.21 11.15 13.87
N TYR A 85 7.11 9.84 14.10
CA TYR A 85 7.85 8.84 13.32
C TYR A 85 7.31 8.64 11.90
N ASP A 86 6.03 8.94 11.67
CA ASP A 86 5.41 8.83 10.35
C ASP A 86 5.78 10.01 9.43
N VAL A 87 6.23 11.14 9.97
CA VAL A 87 6.63 12.33 9.20
C VAL A 87 8.15 12.49 9.25
N LEU A 88 8.83 12.11 8.17
CA LEU A 88 10.29 12.18 8.11
C LEU A 88 10.77 13.59 7.75
N THR A 89 10.12 14.24 6.80
CA THR A 89 10.45 15.59 6.30
C THR A 89 9.17 16.29 5.88
N GLU A 90 9.19 17.61 5.64
CA GLU A 90 8.03 18.35 5.14
C GLU A 90 7.45 17.78 3.83
N GLN A 91 8.24 17.02 3.06
CA GLN A 91 7.84 16.43 1.78
C GLN A 91 7.50 14.93 1.87
N GLN A 92 7.85 14.26 2.97
CA GLN A 92 7.79 12.80 3.07
C GLN A 92 7.06 12.36 4.32
N PHE A 93 5.99 11.59 4.14
CA PHE A 93 5.22 11.06 5.25
C PHE A 93 4.62 9.70 4.92
N ARG A 94 4.28 8.97 5.97
CA ARG A 94 3.61 7.68 5.92
C ARG A 94 2.16 7.81 6.37
N LEU A 95 1.30 7.03 5.73
CA LEU A 95 -0.07 6.77 6.11
C LEU A 95 -0.21 5.29 6.45
N SER A 96 -1.09 4.97 7.39
CA SER A 96 -1.42 3.57 7.67
C SER A 96 -2.91 3.37 7.48
N THR A 97 -3.31 2.32 6.76
CA THR A 97 -4.70 1.92 6.61
C THR A 97 -4.85 0.42 6.85
N ARG A 98 -6.01 0.00 7.34
CA ARG A 98 -6.26 -1.41 7.64
C ARG A 98 -6.78 -2.12 6.39
N LEU A 99 -6.28 -3.32 6.17
CA LEU A 99 -6.78 -4.20 5.11
C LEU A 99 -7.96 -5.02 5.64
N ARG A 100 -8.92 -5.29 4.76
CA ARG A 100 -10.11 -6.10 5.04
C ARG A 100 -10.19 -7.23 4.02
N ASN A 101 -10.69 -8.39 4.44
CA ASN A 101 -11.09 -9.48 3.54
C ASN A 101 -9.92 -10.02 2.69
N VAL A 102 -8.80 -10.32 3.35
CA VAL A 102 -7.58 -10.84 2.70
C VAL A 102 -7.18 -12.15 3.39
N ASP A 103 -8.01 -13.18 3.19
CA ASP A 103 -7.87 -14.46 3.89
C ASP A 103 -7.12 -15.51 3.05
N ASN A 104 -7.17 -15.39 1.72
CA ASN A 104 -6.52 -16.32 0.78
C ASN A 104 -5.27 -15.71 0.14
N ASP A 105 -4.27 -16.55 -0.19
CA ASP A 105 -3.02 -16.13 -0.85
C ASP A 105 -3.26 -15.42 -2.19
N GLU A 106 -4.23 -15.90 -2.98
CA GLU A 106 -4.62 -15.27 -4.24
C GLU A 106 -5.18 -13.85 -4.01
N GLN A 107 -5.96 -13.65 -2.94
CA GLN A 107 -6.49 -12.34 -2.57
C GLN A 107 -5.38 -11.41 -2.09
N ILE A 108 -4.38 -11.94 -1.37
CA ILE A 108 -3.20 -11.18 -0.96
C ILE A 108 -2.46 -10.66 -2.20
N SER A 109 -2.13 -11.53 -3.18
CA SER A 109 -1.46 -11.13 -4.42
C SER A 109 -2.31 -10.14 -5.25
N ASN A 110 -3.61 -10.40 -5.39
CA ASN A 110 -4.50 -9.51 -6.14
C ASN A 110 -4.66 -8.13 -5.47
N CYS A 111 -4.74 -8.07 -4.14
CA CYS A 111 -4.78 -6.78 -3.43
C CYS A 111 -3.45 -6.03 -3.58
N ALA A 112 -2.30 -6.71 -3.49
CA ALA A 112 -0.99 -6.11 -3.73
C ALA A 112 -0.90 -5.50 -5.14
N ARG A 113 -1.34 -6.24 -6.16
CA ARG A 113 -1.39 -5.79 -7.56
C ARG A 113 -2.32 -4.59 -7.74
N THR A 114 -3.50 -4.62 -7.12
CA THR A 114 -4.47 -3.51 -7.16
C THR A 114 -3.87 -2.24 -6.56
N MET A 115 -3.28 -2.34 -5.36
CA MET A 115 -2.66 -1.21 -4.67
C MET A 115 -1.45 -0.64 -5.44
N ARG A 116 -0.65 -1.50 -6.06
CA ARG A 116 0.45 -1.07 -6.95
C ARG A 116 -0.05 -0.36 -8.20
N THR A 117 -1.14 -0.84 -8.78
CA THR A 117 -1.77 -0.23 -9.95
C THR A 117 -2.29 1.18 -9.59
N LEU A 118 -2.98 1.32 -8.46
CA LEU A 118 -3.42 2.63 -7.96
C LEU A 118 -2.26 3.57 -7.66
N SER A 119 -1.16 3.09 -7.05
CA SER A 119 0.03 3.92 -6.86
C SER A 119 0.64 4.40 -8.18
N SER A 120 0.58 3.57 -9.23
CA SER A 120 1.08 3.93 -10.56
C SER A 120 0.17 4.92 -11.31
N GLN A 121 -1.13 4.98 -10.98
CA GLN A 121 -2.07 5.94 -11.55
C GLN A 121 -1.86 7.36 -11.04
N HIS A 122 -1.28 7.51 -9.84
CA HIS A 122 -1.01 8.80 -9.21
C HIS A 122 0.51 9.09 -9.09
N PRO A 123 1.25 9.22 -10.21
CA PRO A 123 2.70 9.40 -10.17
C PRO A 123 3.13 10.73 -9.54
N LYS A 124 2.23 11.72 -9.48
CA LYS A 124 2.46 13.05 -8.87
C LYS A 124 3.01 12.97 -7.44
N TYR A 125 2.53 12.01 -6.66
CA TYR A 125 2.86 11.88 -5.24
C TYR A 125 3.96 10.84 -4.96
N ASN A 126 4.39 10.10 -5.99
CA ASN A 126 5.36 9.02 -5.91
C ASN A 126 5.07 8.09 -4.72
N LEU A 127 3.90 7.46 -4.77
CA LEU A 127 3.34 6.63 -3.70
C LEU A 127 3.97 5.24 -3.73
N THR A 128 4.30 4.71 -2.55
CA THR A 128 4.73 3.31 -2.40
C THR A 128 3.93 2.67 -1.29
N THR A 129 3.44 1.45 -1.53
CA THR A 129 2.68 0.70 -0.52
C THR A 129 3.55 -0.40 0.08
N TYR A 130 3.42 -0.59 1.38
CA TYR A 130 4.17 -1.57 2.15
C TYR A 130 3.24 -2.33 3.09
N SER A 131 3.41 -3.65 3.15
CA SER A 131 2.72 -4.51 4.09
C SER A 131 3.56 -5.78 4.25
N PRO A 132 3.61 -6.41 5.43
CA PRO A 132 4.20 -7.74 5.57
C PRO A 132 3.59 -8.76 4.59
N LEU A 133 2.30 -8.59 4.25
CA LEU A 133 1.60 -9.41 3.26
C LEU A 133 2.15 -9.24 1.83
N TRP A 134 2.76 -8.10 1.50
CA TRP A 134 3.32 -7.88 0.16
C TRP A 134 4.58 -8.68 -0.07
N ASN A 135 5.34 -8.98 0.98
CA ASN A 135 6.48 -9.87 0.86
C ASN A 135 6.03 -11.29 0.46
N ILE A 136 4.94 -11.77 1.06
CA ILE A 136 4.33 -13.07 0.72
C ILE A 136 3.81 -13.06 -0.72
N ALA A 137 3.12 -11.99 -1.12
CA ALA A 137 2.65 -11.82 -2.50
C ALA A 137 3.82 -11.88 -3.51
N ASP A 138 4.92 -11.19 -3.21
CA ASP A 138 6.08 -11.10 -4.09
C ASP A 138 6.84 -12.43 -4.17
N GLU A 139 6.96 -13.15 -3.05
CA GLU A 139 7.49 -14.50 -3.02
C GLU A 139 6.65 -15.46 -3.88
N TYR A 140 5.31 -15.40 -3.74
CA TYR A 140 4.40 -16.23 -4.51
C TYR A 140 4.47 -15.96 -6.03
N ASP A 141 4.49 -14.68 -6.41
CA ASP A 141 4.57 -14.26 -7.82
C ASP A 141 5.88 -14.76 -8.50
N ILE A 142 6.94 -15.00 -7.73
CA ILE A 142 8.21 -15.56 -8.21
C ILE A 142 8.22 -17.10 -8.17
N MET A 143 7.73 -17.71 -7.08
CA MET A 143 7.77 -19.17 -6.90
C MET A 143 6.86 -19.91 -7.86
N TRP A 144 5.69 -19.35 -8.21
CA TRP A 144 4.72 -19.99 -9.10
C TRP A 144 5.29 -20.33 -10.49
N PRO A 145 5.83 -19.36 -11.27
CA PRO A 145 6.39 -19.66 -12.58
C PRO A 145 7.62 -20.57 -12.50
N GLN A 146 8.43 -20.45 -11.45
CA GLN A 146 9.59 -21.31 -11.25
C GLN A 146 9.19 -22.77 -11.05
N THR A 147 8.19 -23.02 -10.20
CA THR A 147 7.72 -24.40 -9.92
C THR A 147 7.14 -25.05 -11.18
N ILE A 148 6.40 -24.30 -12.00
CA ILE A 148 5.87 -24.81 -13.28
C ILE A 148 6.99 -25.12 -14.27
N GLN A 149 8.01 -24.28 -14.34
CA GLN A 149 9.19 -24.52 -15.19
C GLN A 149 9.94 -25.77 -14.74
N ASP A 150 10.16 -25.94 -13.43
CA ASP A 150 10.86 -27.09 -12.87
C ASP A 150 10.08 -28.40 -13.14
N ILE A 151 8.75 -28.39 -12.98
CA ILE A 151 7.89 -29.55 -13.33
C ILE A 151 7.99 -29.86 -14.82
N TYR A 152 7.94 -28.84 -15.69
CA TYR A 152 8.01 -29.04 -17.14
C TYR A 152 9.36 -29.62 -17.58
N ILE A 153 10.47 -29.08 -17.05
CA ILE A 153 11.82 -29.57 -17.33
C ILE A 153 11.97 -31.01 -16.82
N SER A 154 11.45 -31.32 -15.62
CA SER A 154 11.48 -32.66 -15.05
C SER A 154 10.77 -33.68 -15.96
N ILE A 155 9.53 -33.38 -16.38
CA ILE A 155 8.76 -34.24 -17.29
C ILE A 155 9.50 -34.43 -18.62
N ALA A 156 10.03 -33.34 -19.19
CA ALA A 156 10.75 -33.37 -20.46
C ALA A 156 12.04 -34.21 -20.42
N VAL A 157 12.71 -34.30 -19.27
CA VAL A 157 13.92 -35.11 -19.10
C VAL A 157 13.59 -36.56 -18.72
N MET A 158 12.55 -36.79 -17.91
CA MET A 158 12.24 -38.12 -17.38
C MET A 158 11.59 -39.04 -18.43
N ILE A 159 10.77 -38.50 -19.34
CA ILE A 159 10.12 -39.28 -20.41
C ILE A 159 11.15 -39.91 -21.38
N PRO A 160 12.12 -39.17 -21.95
CA PRO A 160 13.14 -39.76 -22.84
C PRO A 160 14.00 -40.81 -22.15
N VAL A 161 14.37 -40.57 -20.88
CA VAL A 161 15.16 -41.53 -20.09
C VAL A 161 14.35 -42.82 -19.86
N ALA A 162 13.08 -42.72 -19.50
CA ALA A 162 12.21 -43.89 -19.32
C ALA A 162 12.02 -44.68 -20.61
N LEU A 163 11.85 -44.01 -21.77
CA LEU A 163 11.70 -44.65 -23.07
C LEU A 163 12.98 -45.37 -23.53
N LEU A 164 14.16 -44.86 -23.17
CA LEU A 164 15.44 -45.51 -23.45
C LEU A 164 15.64 -46.79 -22.64
N PHE A 165 15.21 -46.80 -21.36
CA PHE A 165 15.46 -47.92 -20.44
C PHE A 165 14.38 -49.03 -20.45
N ILE A 166 13.14 -48.77 -20.89
CA ILE A 166 12.05 -49.76 -20.88
C ILE A 166 11.68 -50.17 -22.32
N PRO A 167 11.84 -51.45 -22.73
CA PRO A 167 11.63 -51.91 -24.11
C PRO A 167 10.14 -52.03 -24.53
N GLN A 168 9.21 -51.44 -23.76
CA GLN A 168 7.77 -51.39 -24.08
C GLN A 168 7.25 -49.95 -23.99
N PRO A 169 6.98 -49.27 -25.13
CA PRO A 169 6.61 -47.85 -25.16
C PRO A 169 5.24 -47.55 -24.54
N LEU A 170 4.38 -48.56 -24.36
CA LEU A 170 3.07 -48.42 -23.71
C LEU A 170 3.17 -48.15 -22.20
N CYS A 171 4.24 -48.56 -21.53
CA CYS A 171 4.45 -48.28 -20.10
C CYS A 171 5.04 -46.89 -19.82
N SER A 172 5.67 -46.26 -20.83
CA SER A 172 6.35 -44.96 -20.68
C SER A 172 5.42 -43.74 -20.75
N VAL A 173 4.19 -43.90 -21.25
CA VAL A 173 3.22 -42.80 -21.46
C VAL A 173 2.09 -42.81 -20.41
N ILE A 174 1.96 -43.91 -19.65
CA ILE A 174 0.95 -44.08 -18.59
C ILE A 174 1.47 -43.56 -17.23
N ILE A 175 2.77 -43.33 -17.11
CA ILE A 175 3.43 -42.59 -16.01
C ILE A 175 3.51 -41.12 -16.40
#